data_AF-A0A7C0U832-F1
#
_entry.id   AF-A0A7C0U832-F1
#
_cell.length_a   1.000
_cell.length_b   1.000
_cell.length_c   1.000
_cell.angle_alpha   90.00
_cell.angle_beta   90.00
_cell.angle_gamma   90.00
#
_symmetry.space_group_name_H-M   'P 1'
#
loop_
_entity.id
_entity.type
_entity.pdbx_description
1 polymer ?
#
loop_
_entity_poly.entity_id
_entity_poly.type
_entity_poly.pdbx_seq_one_letter_code
_entity_poly.pdbx_strand_id
1 'polypeptide(L)'
;STSAAWELFQEIIALYRQLYHTAQKKRTILVGVVKDSRSSRVVNILGDILPHILRNPAAFEMMQGVDYRWLLRVSRDCDILDTFLEEGERTFAFRYSTEIVQNSNSPDDLLRWASSIWVTYVKTAREDEPLRVEVLAEDDSQSIQVLDKALSAVLPLSSHHPEYGIPAPILEADARARITNSETRLIVNRLMALSGLTYVSLEKRRSRNPFGGT
;
A
#
# COMPACT_ATOMS: atom_id res chain seq x y z
N SER A 1 10.19 -21.73 21.22
CA SER A 1 10.31 -20.41 21.87
C SER A 1 9.73 -19.37 20.94
N THR A 2 8.57 -18.79 21.27
CA THR A 2 8.02 -17.63 20.55
C THR A 2 8.92 -16.43 20.83
N SER A 3 9.33 -15.71 19.78
CA SER A 3 10.16 -14.51 19.96
C SER A 3 9.31 -13.36 20.50
N ALA A 4 9.89 -12.42 21.23
CA ALA A 4 9.19 -11.20 21.67
C ALA A 4 8.60 -10.41 20.47
N ALA A 5 9.22 -10.50 19.29
CA ALA A 5 8.69 -9.91 18.07
C ALA A 5 7.39 -10.58 17.60
N TRP A 6 7.23 -11.88 17.85
CA TRP A 6 6.00 -12.59 17.55
C TRP A 6 4.85 -12.14 18.45
N GLU A 7 5.11 -11.88 19.74
CA GLU A 7 4.10 -11.37 20.68
C GLU A 7 3.62 -9.98 20.27
N LEU A 8 4.54 -9.06 19.99
CA LEU A 8 4.21 -7.73 19.47
C LEU A 8 3.46 -7.79 18.14
N PHE A 9 3.82 -8.73 17.26
CA PHE A 9 3.09 -8.95 16.01
C PHE A 9 1.64 -9.36 16.29
N GLN A 10 1.39 -10.28 17.22
CA GLN A 10 0.03 -10.68 17.60
C GLN A 10 -0.76 -9.53 18.23
N GLU A 11 -0.13 -8.66 19.02
CA GLU A 11 -0.76 -7.45 19.54
C GLU A 11 -1.19 -6.50 18.42
N ILE A 12 -0.32 -6.29 17.42
CA ILE A 12 -0.65 -5.48 16.24
C ILE A 12 -1.84 -6.08 15.49
N ILE A 13 -1.87 -7.39 15.26
CA ILE A 13 -3.02 -8.05 14.63
C ILE A 13 -4.30 -7.81 15.44
N ALA A 14 -4.22 -7.91 16.77
CA ALA A 14 -5.37 -7.65 17.64
C ALA A 14 -5.88 -6.20 17.53
N LEU A 15 -4.97 -5.22 17.43
CA LEU A 15 -5.32 -3.81 17.23
C LEU A 15 -6.00 -3.57 15.87
N TYR A 16 -5.53 -4.20 14.79
CA TYR A 16 -6.21 -4.13 13.49
C TYR A 16 -7.64 -4.68 13.55
N ARG A 17 -7.87 -5.81 14.23
CA ARG A 17 -9.22 -6.34 14.43
C ARG A 17 -10.10 -5.35 15.20
N GLN A 18 -9.55 -4.75 16.25
CA GLN A 18 -10.28 -3.76 17.04
C GLN A 18 -10.65 -2.54 16.19
N LEU A 19 -9.76 -2.08 15.31
CA LEU A 19 -10.03 -1.01 14.37
C LEU A 19 -11.21 -1.35 13.44
N TYR A 20 -11.19 -2.54 12.82
CA TYR A 20 -12.26 -2.97 11.90
C TYR A 20 -13.62 -3.09 12.61
N HIS A 21 -13.65 -3.74 13.78
CA HIS A 21 -14.86 -3.84 14.58
C HIS A 21 -15.38 -2.49 15.07
N THR A 22 -14.47 -1.58 15.44
CA THR A 22 -14.86 -0.24 15.92
C THR A 22 -15.46 0.58 14.77
N ALA A 23 -14.84 0.57 13.59
CA ALA A 23 -15.34 1.25 12.41
C ALA A 23 -16.76 0.77 12.06
N GLN A 24 -16.98 -0.54 12.02
CA GLN A 24 -18.30 -1.12 11.80
C GLN A 24 -19.32 -0.70 12.87
N LYS A 25 -18.99 -0.90 14.15
CA LYS A 25 -19.89 -0.58 15.27
C LYS A 25 -20.30 0.89 15.27
N LYS A 26 -19.38 1.78 14.89
CA LYS A 26 -19.60 3.23 14.82
C LYS A 26 -20.14 3.69 13.46
N ARG A 27 -20.38 2.78 12.51
CA ARG A 27 -20.80 3.09 11.13
C ARG A 27 -19.90 4.14 10.46
N THR A 28 -18.60 4.03 10.73
CA THR A 28 -17.57 4.90 10.17
C THR A 28 -16.94 4.20 8.97
N ILE A 29 -16.81 4.91 7.86
CA ILE A 29 -16.11 4.39 6.67
C ILE A 29 -14.62 4.36 7.00
N LEU A 30 -14.05 3.17 7.01
CA LEU A 30 -12.62 2.98 7.20
C LEU A 30 -11.93 2.97 5.84
N VAL A 31 -10.96 3.86 5.69
CA VAL A 31 -10.20 4.06 4.45
C VAL A 31 -8.72 3.87 4.74
N GLY A 32 -8.11 2.89 4.07
CA GLY A 32 -6.67 2.73 3.96
C GLY A 32 -6.17 3.47 2.72
N VAL A 33 -5.07 4.21 2.85
CA VAL A 33 -4.40 4.89 1.74
C VAL A 33 -2.96 4.42 1.73
N VAL A 34 -2.52 3.88 0.59
CA VAL A 34 -1.21 3.28 0.44
C VAL A 34 -0.45 4.03 -0.65
N LYS A 35 0.56 4.81 -0.23
CA LYS A 35 1.63 5.33 -1.08
C LYS A 35 2.63 4.19 -1.31
N ASP A 36 3.05 3.95 -2.54
CA ASP A 36 3.98 2.88 -2.93
C ASP A 36 3.42 1.44 -2.85
N SER A 37 2.25 1.19 -3.44
CA SER A 37 1.73 -0.18 -3.58
C SER A 37 2.71 -1.05 -4.37
N ARG A 38 3.05 -2.22 -3.83
CA ARG A 38 3.84 -3.25 -4.53
C ARG A 38 2.97 -4.31 -5.22
N SER A 39 1.65 -4.08 -5.31
CA SER A 39 0.76 -5.03 -5.97
C SER A 39 0.97 -5.05 -7.47
N SER A 40 0.72 -6.22 -8.07
CA SER A 40 0.68 -6.47 -9.51
C SER A 40 -0.69 -7.01 -9.93
N ARG A 41 -1.74 -6.77 -9.13
CA ARG A 41 -3.05 -7.38 -9.33
C ARG A 41 -3.71 -6.88 -10.61
N VAL A 42 -3.69 -5.58 -10.86
CA VAL A 42 -4.23 -4.99 -12.10
C VAL A 42 -3.42 -5.46 -13.29
N VAL A 43 -2.09 -5.51 -13.16
CA VAL A 43 -1.20 -6.02 -14.21
C VAL A 43 -1.51 -7.48 -14.55
N ASN A 44 -1.76 -8.33 -13.55
CA ASN A 44 -2.18 -9.72 -13.75
C ASN A 44 -3.54 -9.81 -14.45
N ILE A 45 -4.52 -8.98 -14.06
CA ILE A 45 -5.84 -8.91 -14.72
C ILE A 45 -5.68 -8.51 -16.19
N LEU A 46 -4.82 -7.53 -16.49
CA LEU A 46 -4.50 -7.16 -17.87
C LEU A 46 -3.86 -8.33 -18.63
N GLY A 47 -2.97 -9.08 -18.00
CA GLY A 47 -2.35 -10.27 -18.57
C GLY A 47 -3.36 -11.36 -18.95
N ASP A 48 -4.41 -11.52 -18.18
CA ASP A 48 -5.50 -12.46 -18.45
C ASP A 48 -6.42 -11.97 -19.59
N ILE A 49 -6.66 -10.66 -19.69
CA ILE A 49 -7.60 -10.08 -20.67
C ILE A 49 -6.94 -9.85 -22.04
N LEU A 50 -5.69 -9.40 -22.08
CA LEU A 50 -5.00 -9.02 -23.32
C LEU A 50 -5.00 -10.13 -24.40
N PRO A 51 -4.78 -11.42 -24.10
CA PRO A 51 -4.86 -12.49 -25.11
C PRO A 51 -6.21 -12.56 -25.82
N HIS A 52 -7.29 -12.13 -25.16
CA HIS A 52 -8.63 -12.07 -25.75
C HIS A 52 -8.80 -10.82 -26.64
N ILE A 53 -8.23 -9.69 -26.24
CA ILE A 53 -8.23 -8.44 -27.04
C ILE A 53 -7.39 -8.62 -28.31
N LEU A 54 -6.22 -9.26 -28.21
CA LEU A 54 -5.29 -9.52 -29.32
C LEU A 54 -5.82 -10.53 -30.35
N ARG A 55 -7.02 -11.10 -30.15
CA ARG A 55 -7.71 -11.86 -31.21
C ARG A 55 -8.23 -10.95 -32.32
N ASN A 56 -8.41 -9.65 -32.03
CA ASN A 56 -8.76 -8.67 -33.03
C ASN A 56 -7.52 -8.36 -33.91
N PRO A 57 -7.59 -8.54 -35.24
CA PRO A 57 -6.47 -8.30 -36.14
C PRO A 57 -5.85 -6.90 -36.01
N ALA A 58 -6.65 -5.85 -35.85
CA ALA A 58 -6.14 -4.47 -35.72
C ALA A 58 -5.33 -4.28 -34.43
N ALA A 59 -5.82 -4.83 -33.31
CA ALA A 59 -5.10 -4.76 -32.04
C ALA A 59 -3.82 -5.62 -32.06
N PHE A 60 -3.85 -6.76 -32.75
CA PHE A 60 -2.68 -7.61 -32.94
C PHE A 60 -1.59 -6.90 -33.76
N GLU A 61 -1.96 -6.23 -34.85
CA GLU A 61 -1.03 -5.46 -35.68
C GLU A 61 -0.35 -4.34 -34.88
N MET A 62 -1.11 -3.58 -34.08
CA MET A 62 -0.56 -2.51 -33.23
C MET A 62 0.46 -3.02 -32.20
N MET A 63 0.34 -4.28 -31.78
CA MET A 63 1.19 -4.89 -30.76
C MET A 63 2.34 -5.73 -31.34
N GLN A 64 2.53 -5.70 -32.66
CA GLN A 64 3.65 -6.40 -33.30
C GLN A 64 5.00 -5.86 -32.79
N GLY A 65 5.89 -6.77 -32.44
CA GLY A 65 7.22 -6.43 -31.90
C GLY A 65 7.24 -6.06 -30.42
N VAL A 66 6.09 -6.00 -29.74
CA VAL A 66 6.00 -5.71 -28.31
C VAL A 66 5.83 -7.01 -27.53
N ASP A 67 6.82 -7.36 -26.69
CA ASP A 67 6.67 -8.44 -25.70
C ASP A 67 5.89 -7.95 -24.48
N TYR A 68 4.57 -7.84 -24.64
CA TYR A 68 3.68 -7.39 -23.57
C TYR A 68 3.71 -8.33 -22.35
N ARG A 69 4.00 -9.62 -22.54
CA ARG A 69 4.08 -10.58 -21.43
C ARG A 69 5.27 -10.28 -20.54
N TRP A 70 6.42 -9.97 -21.13
CA TRP A 70 7.59 -9.54 -20.38
C TRP A 70 7.33 -8.22 -19.65
N LEU A 71 6.74 -7.22 -20.33
CA LEU A 71 6.39 -5.92 -19.74
C LEU A 71 5.50 -6.08 -18.51
N LEU A 72 4.37 -6.79 -18.65
CA LEU A 72 3.47 -7.04 -17.52
C LEU A 72 4.14 -7.82 -16.39
N ARG A 73 5.12 -8.68 -16.67
CA ARG A 73 5.82 -9.42 -15.61
C ARG A 73 6.72 -8.52 -14.76
N VAL A 74 7.30 -7.47 -15.33
CA VAL A 74 8.25 -6.59 -14.63
C VAL A 74 7.60 -5.33 -14.07
N SER A 75 6.40 -4.98 -14.53
CA SER A 75 5.65 -3.80 -14.08
C SER A 75 4.81 -4.07 -12.84
N ARG A 76 4.64 -3.03 -12.01
CA ARG A 76 3.68 -2.98 -10.91
C ARG A 76 2.41 -2.26 -11.35
N ASP A 77 1.36 -2.36 -10.53
CA ASP A 77 0.10 -1.66 -10.78
C ASP A 77 0.33 -0.15 -10.93
N CYS A 78 1.05 0.48 -10.00
CA CYS A 78 1.32 1.92 -10.05
C CYS A 78 2.08 2.33 -11.31
N ASP A 79 3.10 1.55 -11.73
CA ASP A 79 3.92 1.88 -12.90
C ASP A 79 3.07 1.96 -14.19
N ILE A 80 2.14 1.01 -14.37
CA ILE A 80 1.24 1.00 -15.53
C ILE A 80 0.18 2.08 -15.40
N LEU A 81 -0.47 2.15 -14.24
CA LEU A 81 -1.62 3.04 -14.03
C LEU A 81 -1.23 4.52 -14.08
N ASP A 82 -0.01 4.87 -13.70
CA ASP A 82 0.51 6.23 -13.83
C ASP A 82 0.52 6.73 -15.28
N THR A 83 0.71 5.81 -16.23
CA THR A 83 0.68 6.14 -17.67
C THR A 83 -0.74 6.34 -18.20
N PHE A 84 -1.75 5.69 -17.60
CA PHE A 84 -3.10 5.60 -18.17
C PHE A 84 -4.17 6.40 -17.42
N LEU A 85 -3.97 6.70 -16.13
CA LEU A 85 -4.95 7.45 -15.34
C LEU A 85 -4.64 8.96 -15.40
N GLU A 86 -5.66 9.74 -15.72
CA GLU A 86 -5.63 11.19 -15.56
C GLU A 86 -6.04 11.62 -14.14
N GLU A 87 -5.69 12.84 -13.74
CA GLU A 87 -6.03 13.37 -12.42
C GLU A 87 -7.55 13.36 -12.18
N GLY A 88 -7.97 12.79 -11.06
CA GLY A 88 -9.37 12.59 -10.70
C GLY A 88 -9.97 11.27 -11.22
N GLU A 89 -9.26 10.52 -12.06
CA GLU A 89 -9.72 9.21 -12.53
C GLU A 89 -9.38 8.09 -11.53
N ARG A 90 -10.19 7.03 -11.58
CA ARG A 90 -9.97 5.81 -10.82
C ARG A 90 -10.09 4.56 -11.68
N THR A 91 -9.45 3.49 -11.23
CA THR A 91 -9.65 2.16 -11.82
C THR A 91 -11.00 1.57 -11.44
N PHE A 92 -11.30 0.40 -12.01
CA PHE A 92 -12.33 -0.47 -11.45
C PHE A 92 -11.98 -0.88 -10.00
N ALA A 93 -13.00 -1.30 -9.26
CA ALA A 93 -12.84 -1.80 -7.90
C ALA A 93 -12.72 -3.34 -7.92
N PHE A 94 -11.87 -3.89 -7.06
CA PHE A 94 -11.71 -5.32 -6.89
C PHE A 94 -11.53 -5.66 -5.40
N ARG A 95 -11.68 -6.94 -5.04
CA ARG A 95 -11.52 -7.37 -3.65
C ARG A 95 -10.08 -7.69 -3.31
N TYR A 96 -9.66 -7.29 -2.12
CA TYR A 96 -8.34 -7.62 -1.58
C TYR A 96 -8.12 -9.13 -1.46
N SER A 97 -9.15 -9.91 -1.13
CA SER A 97 -9.06 -11.38 -1.10
C SER A 97 -8.56 -12.00 -2.39
N THR A 98 -8.77 -11.36 -3.55
CA THR A 98 -8.24 -11.85 -4.83
C THR A 98 -6.72 -11.74 -4.96
N GLU A 99 -6.07 -10.95 -4.09
CA GLU A 99 -4.62 -10.86 -3.97
C GLU A 99 -4.05 -11.90 -3.00
N ILE A 100 -4.81 -12.27 -1.95
CA ILE A 100 -4.30 -13.17 -0.89
C ILE A 100 -4.19 -14.63 -1.33
N VAL A 101 -4.98 -15.06 -2.31
CA VAL A 101 -4.85 -16.43 -2.88
C VAL A 101 -3.42 -16.70 -3.40
N GLN A 102 -2.60 -15.66 -3.62
CA GLN A 102 -1.21 -15.78 -4.03
C GLN A 102 -0.18 -15.82 -2.86
N ASN A 103 -0.56 -15.50 -1.62
CA ASN A 103 0.33 -15.38 -0.46
C ASN A 103 -0.18 -16.18 0.76
N SER A 104 0.18 -17.46 0.86
CA SER A 104 -0.31 -18.44 1.82
C SER A 104 0.12 -18.28 3.30
N ASN A 105 0.61 -17.10 3.72
CA ASN A 105 1.16 -16.88 5.08
C ASN A 105 0.35 -15.90 5.95
N SER A 106 -0.82 -15.44 5.52
CA SER A 106 -1.65 -14.53 6.32
C SER A 106 -2.40 -15.28 7.44
N PRO A 107 -2.47 -14.74 8.67
CA PRO A 107 -3.27 -15.31 9.75
C PRO A 107 -4.73 -15.49 9.32
N ASP A 108 -5.32 -16.64 9.65
CA ASP A 108 -6.65 -17.08 9.21
C ASP A 108 -7.77 -16.08 9.57
N ASP A 109 -7.59 -15.32 10.65
CA ASP A 109 -8.54 -14.30 11.10
C ASP A 109 -8.54 -13.03 10.23
N LEU A 110 -7.40 -12.64 9.63
CA LEU A 110 -7.35 -11.50 8.70
C LEU A 110 -7.93 -11.85 7.32
N LEU A 111 -7.89 -13.14 6.94
CA LEU A 111 -8.50 -13.62 5.70
C LEU A 111 -10.00 -13.37 5.65
N ARG A 112 -10.68 -13.43 6.79
CA ARG A 112 -12.12 -13.12 6.87
C ARG A 112 -12.40 -11.69 6.41
N TRP A 113 -11.64 -10.75 6.93
CA TRP A 113 -11.75 -9.32 6.59
C TRP A 113 -11.33 -9.00 5.16
N ALA A 114 -10.40 -9.76 4.60
CA ALA A 114 -9.92 -9.55 3.24
C ALA A 114 -11.02 -9.60 2.18
N SER A 115 -12.04 -10.43 2.40
CA SER A 115 -13.20 -10.53 1.50
C SER A 115 -14.10 -9.29 1.53
N SER A 116 -13.98 -8.48 2.58
CA SER A 116 -14.73 -7.24 2.83
C SER A 116 -13.92 -5.98 2.54
N ILE A 117 -12.66 -6.11 2.11
CA ILE A 117 -11.82 -4.97 1.73
C ILE A 117 -11.89 -4.81 0.21
N TRP A 118 -12.40 -3.66 -0.21
CA TRP A 118 -12.47 -3.25 -1.60
C TRP A 118 -11.32 -2.32 -1.91
N VAL A 119 -10.67 -2.55 -3.05
CA VAL A 119 -9.46 -1.86 -3.49
C VAL A 119 -9.72 -1.18 -4.82
N THR A 120 -9.20 0.03 -4.96
CA THR A 120 -9.14 0.77 -6.22
C THR A 120 -7.90 1.65 -6.22
N TYR A 121 -7.46 2.07 -7.41
CA TYR A 121 -6.43 3.09 -7.55
C TYR A 121 -7.07 4.38 -8.05
N VAL A 122 -6.62 5.51 -7.52
CA VAL A 122 -7.06 6.85 -7.92
C VAL A 122 -5.85 7.74 -8.16
N LYS A 123 -5.82 8.44 -9.29
CA LYS A 123 -4.78 9.42 -9.59
C LYS A 123 -5.19 10.75 -8.98
N THR A 124 -4.59 11.09 -7.85
CA THR A 124 -4.99 12.27 -7.05
C THR A 124 -4.20 13.53 -7.37
N ALA A 125 -3.05 13.39 -8.03
CA ALA A 125 -2.22 14.50 -8.48
C ALA A 125 -1.54 14.15 -9.81
N ARG A 126 -1.35 15.14 -10.67
CA ARG A 126 -0.85 14.95 -12.05
C ARG A 126 0.55 14.31 -12.12
N GLU A 127 1.46 14.73 -11.26
CA GLU A 127 2.89 14.40 -11.32
C GLU A 127 3.29 13.40 -10.20
N ASP A 128 2.31 12.76 -9.57
CA ASP A 128 2.51 11.74 -8.52
C ASP A 128 1.87 10.41 -8.93
N GLU A 129 2.39 9.28 -8.44
CA GLU A 129 1.85 7.96 -8.76
C GLU A 129 0.40 7.80 -8.23
N PRO A 130 -0.43 6.95 -8.88
CA PRO A 130 -1.77 6.66 -8.38
C PRO A 130 -1.77 6.10 -6.96
N LEU A 131 -2.66 6.63 -6.12
CA LEU A 131 -2.85 6.13 -4.77
C LEU A 131 -3.75 4.91 -4.75
N ARG A 132 -3.29 3.86 -4.05
CA ARG A 132 -4.14 2.73 -3.72
C ARG A 132 -5.02 3.09 -2.53
N VAL A 133 -6.33 2.95 -2.72
CA VAL A 133 -7.35 3.19 -1.71
C VAL A 133 -8.04 1.87 -1.38
N GLU A 134 -8.08 1.56 -0.10
CA GLU A 134 -8.70 0.34 0.46
C GLU A 134 -9.85 0.73 1.36
N VAL A 135 -11.03 0.14 1.17
CA VAL A 135 -12.23 0.48 1.92
C VAL A 135 -12.87 -0.77 2.48
N LEU A 136 -13.19 -0.73 3.78
CA LEU A 136 -13.92 -1.82 4.44
C LEU A 136 -15.41 -1.71 4.14
N ALA A 137 -15.96 -2.66 3.37
CA ALA A 137 -17.38 -2.79 3.06
C ALA A 137 -17.78 -4.28 2.97
N GLU A 138 -18.61 -4.75 3.91
CA GLU A 138 -19.08 -6.14 3.95
C GLU A 138 -20.20 -6.44 2.94
N ASP A 139 -21.10 -5.48 2.72
CA ASP A 139 -22.24 -5.66 1.83
C ASP A 139 -21.85 -5.33 0.39
N ASP A 140 -21.79 -6.37 -0.44
CA ASP A 140 -21.49 -6.27 -1.86
C ASP A 140 -22.41 -5.28 -2.58
N SER A 141 -23.69 -5.19 -2.16
CA SER A 141 -24.68 -4.32 -2.81
C SER A 141 -24.39 -2.83 -2.60
N GLN A 142 -23.69 -2.47 -1.53
CA GLN A 142 -23.36 -1.09 -1.15
C GLN A 142 -21.87 -0.76 -1.30
N SER A 143 -21.03 -1.76 -1.53
CA SER A 143 -19.57 -1.65 -1.59
C SER A 143 -19.07 -0.50 -2.47
N ILE A 144 -19.59 -0.39 -3.70
CA ILE A 144 -19.24 0.66 -4.64
C ILE A 144 -19.68 2.04 -4.14
N GLN A 145 -20.86 2.15 -3.54
CA GLN A 145 -21.34 3.43 -2.99
C GLN A 145 -20.48 3.90 -1.81
N VAL A 146 -20.05 2.97 -0.95
CA VAL A 146 -19.15 3.26 0.18
C VAL A 146 -17.78 3.69 -0.34
N LEU A 147 -17.27 3.00 -1.37
CA LEU A 147 -16.02 3.34 -2.04
C LEU A 147 -16.07 4.73 -2.67
N ASP A 148 -17.10 5.03 -3.47
CA ASP A 148 -17.26 6.33 -4.12
C ASP A 148 -17.40 7.45 -3.08
N LYS A 149 -18.11 7.19 -1.97
CA LYS A 149 -18.19 8.13 -0.84
C LYS A 149 -16.84 8.34 -0.16
N ALA A 150 -16.05 7.29 0.04
CA ALA A 150 -14.68 7.41 0.56
C ALA A 150 -13.81 8.27 -0.37
N LEU A 151 -13.86 8.00 -1.67
CA LEU A 151 -13.08 8.75 -2.67
C LEU A 151 -13.51 10.22 -2.77
N SER A 152 -14.80 10.52 -2.61
CA SER A 152 -15.30 11.90 -2.57
C SER A 152 -14.72 12.70 -1.40
N ALA A 153 -14.28 12.03 -0.33
CA ALA A 153 -13.58 12.65 0.78
C ALA A 153 -12.06 12.66 0.57
N VAL A 154 -11.47 11.59 0.01
CA VAL A 154 -10.02 11.45 -0.21
C VAL A 154 -9.52 12.46 -1.26
N LEU A 155 -10.17 12.55 -2.41
CA LEU A 155 -9.71 13.36 -3.54
C LEU A 155 -9.43 14.84 -3.17
N PRO A 156 -10.38 15.59 -2.56
CA PRO A 156 -10.12 16.99 -2.19
C PRO A 156 -9.08 17.13 -1.07
N LEU A 157 -8.87 16.09 -0.24
CA LEU A 157 -7.83 16.11 0.80
C LEU A 157 -6.43 15.87 0.21
N SER A 158 -6.37 15.32 -0.99
CA SER A 158 -5.16 14.87 -1.68
C SER A 158 -4.69 15.82 -2.79
N SER A 159 -5.60 16.55 -3.43
CA SER A 159 -5.34 17.32 -4.66
C SER A 159 -4.79 18.74 -4.41
N HIS A 160 -3.94 18.93 -3.39
CA HIS A 160 -3.45 20.26 -3.02
C HIS A 160 -2.19 20.69 -3.79
N HIS A 161 -1.43 19.74 -4.32
CA HIS A 161 -0.17 19.98 -5.02
C HIS A 161 0.00 18.98 -6.17
N PRO A 162 0.48 19.41 -7.36
CA PRO A 162 0.59 18.52 -8.53
C PRO A 162 1.60 17.38 -8.34
N GLU A 163 2.65 17.59 -7.55
CA GLU A 163 3.71 16.58 -7.29
C GLU A 163 3.43 15.70 -6.06
N TYR A 164 2.34 15.92 -5.33
CA TYR A 164 2.11 15.18 -4.09
C TYR A 164 0.63 15.01 -3.77
N GLY A 165 0.11 13.81 -4.03
CA GLY A 165 -1.30 13.48 -4.02
C GLY A 165 -1.81 12.82 -2.73
N ILE A 166 -1.12 12.95 -1.59
CA ILE A 166 -1.48 12.24 -0.34
C ILE A 166 -2.44 13.06 0.52
N PRO A 167 -3.44 12.45 1.17
CA PRO A 167 -4.36 13.18 2.04
C PRO A 167 -3.62 13.94 3.15
N ALA A 168 -3.91 15.23 3.28
CA ALA A 168 -3.29 16.10 4.29
C ALA A 168 -3.30 15.53 5.73
N PRO A 169 -4.38 14.88 6.23
CA PRO A 169 -4.37 14.26 7.56
C PRO A 169 -3.32 13.16 7.74
N ILE A 170 -3.04 12.39 6.68
CA ILE A 170 -2.02 11.33 6.70
C ILE A 170 -0.63 11.95 6.69
N LEU A 171 -0.41 12.97 5.86
CA LEU A 171 0.85 13.71 5.82
C LEU A 171 1.19 14.33 7.17
N GLU A 172 0.19 14.94 7.83
CA GLU A 172 0.38 15.52 9.16
C GLU A 172 0.67 14.46 10.22
N ALA A 173 -0.05 13.34 10.20
CA ALA A 173 0.19 12.22 11.12
C ALA A 173 1.61 11.65 10.94
N ASP A 174 2.06 11.46 9.70
CA ASP A 174 3.42 10.99 9.37
C ASP A 174 4.47 11.97 9.87
N ALA A 175 4.30 13.27 9.60
CA ALA A 175 5.22 14.32 10.06
C ALA A 175 5.34 14.37 11.59
N ARG A 176 4.23 14.17 12.32
CA ARG A 176 4.20 14.14 13.79
C ARG A 176 4.77 12.86 14.39
N ALA A 177 4.60 11.72 13.73
CA ALA A 177 5.09 10.42 14.20
C ALA A 177 6.57 10.17 13.85
N ARG A 178 7.13 10.94 12.91
CA ARG A 178 8.49 10.76 12.41
C ARG A 178 9.54 10.98 13.51
N ILE A 179 10.21 9.89 13.91
CA ILE A 179 11.36 9.94 14.80
C ILE A 179 12.58 10.43 14.03
N THR A 180 13.17 11.53 14.48
CA THR A 180 14.37 12.12 13.86
C THR A 180 15.62 11.27 14.12
N ASN A 181 16.65 11.43 13.29
CA ASN A 181 17.95 10.80 13.51
C ASN A 181 18.57 11.20 14.86
N SER A 182 18.37 12.45 15.29
CA SER A 182 18.80 12.95 16.61
C SER A 182 18.12 12.22 17.76
N GLU A 183 16.80 12.05 17.70
CA GLU A 183 16.04 11.31 18.72
C GLU A 183 16.42 9.83 18.72
N THR A 184 16.59 9.23 17.54
CA THR A 184 17.06 7.85 17.41
C THR A 184 18.41 7.68 18.10
N ARG A 185 19.37 8.59 17.86
CA ARG A 185 20.68 8.57 18.53
C ARG A 185 20.55 8.73 20.04
N LEU A 186 19.67 9.61 20.52
CA LEU A 186 19.42 9.79 21.96
C LEU A 186 18.89 8.50 22.60
N ILE A 187 17.93 7.83 21.96
CA ILE A 187 17.36 6.56 22.42
C ILE A 187 18.46 5.49 22.48
N VAL A 188 19.25 5.35 21.42
CA VAL A 188 20.37 4.39 21.38
C VAL A 188 21.36 4.69 22.50
N ASN A 189 21.82 5.93 22.64
CA ASN A 189 22.76 6.32 23.69
C ASN A 189 22.23 6.03 25.10
N ARG A 190 20.92 6.20 25.32
CA ARG A 190 20.30 5.90 26.61
C ARG A 190 20.22 4.40 26.88
N LEU A 191 19.88 3.60 25.88
CA LEU A 191 19.94 2.13 25.98
C LEU A 191 21.38 1.65 26.26
N MET A 192 22.37 2.31 25.67
CA MET A 192 23.80 2.01 25.90
C MET A 192 24.22 2.29 27.33
N ALA A 193 23.87 3.48 27.85
CA ALA A 193 24.15 3.84 29.23
C ALA A 193 23.50 2.87 30.24
N LEU A 194 22.28 2.41 29.96
CA LEU A 194 21.54 1.49 30.83
C LEU A 194 22.02 0.03 30.72
N SER A 195 22.52 -0.40 29.56
CA SER A 195 22.97 -1.78 29.32
C SER A 195 24.43 -2.04 29.68
N GLY A 196 25.22 -0.99 29.91
CA GLY A 196 26.67 -1.10 30.13
C GLY A 196 27.46 -1.54 28.89
N LEU A 197 26.81 -1.61 27.72
CA LEU A 197 27.45 -1.95 26.45
C LEU A 197 28.19 -0.73 25.89
N THR A 198 29.40 -0.93 25.37
CA THR A 198 30.17 0.11 24.66
C THR A 198 29.76 0.24 23.20
N TYR A 199 29.86 1.46 22.63
CA TYR A 199 29.46 1.83 21.24
C TYR A 199 29.90 0.81 20.17
N VAL A 200 31.04 0.19 20.42
CA VAL A 200 31.66 -0.88 19.62
C VAL A 200 30.77 -2.10 19.38
N SER A 201 29.86 -2.42 20.30
CA SER A 201 29.10 -3.67 20.30
C SER A 201 27.82 -3.59 19.46
N LEU A 202 27.26 -2.39 19.24
CA LEU A 202 26.00 -2.19 18.50
C LEU A 202 26.15 -1.47 17.16
N GLU A 203 27.29 -0.83 16.90
CA GLU A 203 27.55 -0.29 15.57
C GLU A 203 27.69 -1.43 14.55
N LYS A 204 26.90 -1.36 13.47
CA LYS A 204 27.06 -2.27 12.34
C LYS A 204 28.49 -2.10 11.83
N ARG A 205 29.28 -3.18 11.73
CA ARG A 205 30.69 -3.14 11.26
C ARG A 205 30.90 -2.28 10.00
N ARG A 206 29.90 -2.20 9.12
CA ARG A 206 29.89 -1.35 7.92
C ARG A 206 30.00 0.16 8.15
N SER A 207 29.51 0.69 9.28
CA SER A 207 29.67 2.12 9.63
C SER A 207 31.08 2.45 10.13
N ARG A 208 31.90 1.41 10.36
CA ARG A 208 33.26 1.51 10.92
C ARG A 208 34.32 1.43 9.83
N ASN A 209 33.92 1.55 8.55
CA ASN A 209 34.83 1.51 7.43
C ASN A 209 35.73 2.77 7.45
N PRO A 210 37.05 2.63 7.69
CA PRO A 210 37.96 3.78 7.73
C PRO A 210 38.20 4.39 6.32
N PHE A 211 37.68 3.75 5.27
CA PHE A 211 37.85 4.17 3.88
C PHE A 211 36.61 4.86 3.27
N GLY A 212 35.61 5.23 4.09
CA GLY A 212 34.53 6.12 3.67
C GLY A 212 33.73 5.64 2.44
N GLY A 213 33.03 4.52 2.55
CA GLY A 213 32.00 4.15 1.57
C GLY A 213 30.66 4.71 2.01
N THR A 214 30.14 5.71 1.30
CA THR A 214 28.74 6.14 1.39
C THR A 214 27.80 5.03 0.96
#